data_AF-A0A0E4A4F0-F1
#
_entry.id   AF-A0A0E4A4F0-F1
#
_cell.length_a   1.000
_cell.length_b   1.000
_cell.length_c   1.000
_cell.angle_alpha   90.00
_cell.angle_beta   90.00
_cell.angle_gamma   90.00
#
_symmetry.space_group_name_H-M   'P 1'
#
loop_
_entity.id
_entity.type
_entity.pdbx_description
1 polymer ?
#
loop_
_entity_poly.entity_id
_entity_poly.type
_entity_poly.pdbx_seq_one_letter_code
_entity_poly.pdbx_strand_id
1 'polypeptide(L)'
;MAKNAVQDNEQVDGPVVADAKPEKSDGRKRRWREHKIARREELVDGTIAAIRARGREIGMDEIASEIGVSKTVLYRYFADKSDLTTATMMRYVETILSPRIYEAISGDLDDFELTQASITAYVETVASDPDIYLYVMANGAGANRDVVADSERMIAELLSTVLGNRLREMEMDSGGSLPWAFGIVGGIQLATHWWISNKSMSAESLIDYLTMMTWGGITGIAAVNGSPAKFKSVPHPLVKPAED
;
A
#
# COMPACT_ATOMS: atom_id res chain seq x y z
N MET A 1 -33.55 -81.22 -8.32
CA MET A 1 -33.32 -82.02 -7.09
C MET A 1 -32.15 -81.41 -6.31
N ALA A 2 -31.96 -81.82 -5.05
CA ALA A 2 -31.26 -81.08 -3.98
C ALA A 2 -32.00 -79.77 -3.62
N LYS A 3 -32.47 -79.50 -2.38
CA LYS A 3 -32.14 -79.83 -0.97
C LYS A 3 -31.24 -78.80 -0.27
N ASN A 4 -31.73 -78.37 0.88
CA ASN A 4 -31.25 -77.31 1.78
C ASN A 4 -29.85 -77.59 2.36
N ALA A 5 -29.19 -76.51 2.81
CA ALA A 5 -28.23 -76.51 3.90
C ALA A 5 -28.54 -75.34 4.85
N VAL A 6 -28.15 -75.49 6.13
CA VAL A 6 -28.57 -74.71 7.32
C VAL A 6 -27.40 -74.81 8.33
N GLN A 7 -27.05 -73.84 9.19
CA GLN A 7 -27.75 -72.60 9.60
C GLN A 7 -26.99 -71.36 9.05
N ASP A 8 -26.57 -70.28 9.73
CA ASP A 8 -26.63 -69.88 11.15
C ASP A 8 -26.79 -68.35 11.36
N ASN A 9 -26.91 -67.92 12.62
CA ASN A 9 -27.26 -66.58 13.09
C ASN A 9 -26.07 -65.65 13.34
N GLU A 10 -26.15 -64.38 12.90
CA GLU A 10 -25.50 -63.28 13.62
C GLU A 10 -26.28 -61.96 13.45
N GLN A 11 -26.42 -61.20 14.55
CA GLN A 11 -27.23 -59.99 14.64
C GLN A 11 -26.30 -58.79 14.82
N VAL A 12 -26.29 -57.86 13.87
CA VAL A 12 -25.45 -56.64 13.91
C VAL A 12 -26.33 -55.41 13.74
N ASP A 13 -26.31 -54.52 14.74
CA ASP A 13 -27.02 -53.25 14.70
C ASP A 13 -26.50 -52.37 13.55
N GLY A 14 -27.43 -51.74 12.83
CA GLY A 14 -27.08 -50.75 11.81
C GLY A 14 -26.39 -49.52 12.45
N PRO A 15 -25.39 -48.92 11.79
CA PRO A 15 -24.70 -47.76 12.34
C PRO A 15 -25.66 -46.58 12.47
N VAL A 16 -26.00 -46.21 13.71
CA VAL A 16 -26.78 -45.02 14.02
C VAL A 16 -25.96 -43.80 13.57
N VAL A 17 -26.39 -43.18 12.46
CA VAL A 17 -25.77 -41.96 11.93
C VAL A 17 -26.06 -40.84 12.93
N ALA A 18 -25.08 -40.53 13.77
CA ALA A 18 -25.22 -39.49 14.79
C ALA A 18 -25.29 -38.11 14.13
N ASP A 19 -26.42 -37.41 14.32
CA ASP A 19 -26.63 -36.04 13.85
C ASP A 19 -25.55 -35.10 14.42
N ALA A 20 -24.55 -34.78 13.59
CA ALA A 20 -23.50 -33.82 13.88
C ALA A 20 -24.09 -32.39 13.91
N LYS A 21 -24.67 -32.01 15.05
CA LYS A 21 -25.28 -30.68 15.26
C LYS A 21 -24.27 -29.58 14.93
N PRO A 22 -24.61 -28.61 14.06
CA PRO A 22 -23.68 -27.55 13.68
C PRO A 22 -23.29 -26.69 14.89
N GLU A 23 -21.98 -26.43 15.03
CA GLU A 23 -21.41 -25.80 16.21
C GLU A 23 -21.84 -24.33 16.39
N LYS A 24 -22.75 -24.10 17.34
CA LYS A 24 -23.12 -22.75 17.83
C LYS A 24 -21.94 -22.00 18.47
N SER A 25 -20.81 -22.67 18.71
CA SER A 25 -19.53 -22.09 19.14
C SER A 25 -19.02 -21.04 18.14
N ASP A 26 -18.90 -21.43 16.87
CA ASP A 26 -17.99 -20.71 15.97
C ASP A 26 -18.60 -19.44 15.39
N GLY A 27 -19.93 -19.40 15.25
CA GLY A 27 -20.67 -18.16 15.05
C GLY A 27 -20.59 -17.16 16.21
N ARG A 28 -20.13 -17.56 17.40
CA ARG A 28 -19.80 -16.63 18.50
C ARG A 28 -18.34 -16.18 18.43
N LYS A 29 -17.40 -17.12 18.22
CA LYS A 29 -15.97 -16.81 18.02
C LYS A 29 -15.75 -15.85 16.84
N ARG A 30 -16.43 -16.08 15.70
CA ARG A 30 -16.34 -15.24 14.49
C ARG A 30 -16.82 -13.81 14.76
N ARG A 31 -18.04 -13.64 15.30
CA ARG A 31 -18.60 -12.32 15.66
C ARG A 31 -17.77 -11.56 16.70
N TRP A 32 -17.15 -12.26 17.64
CA TRP A 32 -16.23 -11.62 18.59
C TRP A 32 -14.94 -11.13 17.92
N ARG A 33 -14.37 -11.90 16.95
CA ARG A 33 -13.23 -11.44 16.14
C ARG A 33 -13.62 -10.27 15.24
N GLU A 34 -14.74 -10.36 14.52
CA GLU A 34 -15.28 -9.29 13.67
C GLU A 34 -15.46 -7.98 14.47
N HIS A 35 -16.09 -8.05 15.65
CA HIS A 35 -16.24 -6.90 16.55
C HIS A 35 -14.90 -6.40 17.12
N LYS A 36 -13.92 -7.28 17.39
CA LYS A 36 -12.59 -6.84 17.86
C LYS A 36 -11.82 -6.10 16.76
N ILE A 37 -11.94 -6.55 15.51
CA ILE A 37 -11.33 -5.92 14.33
C ILE A 37 -11.98 -4.55 14.08
N ALA A 38 -13.30 -4.50 13.92
CA ALA A 38 -14.04 -3.24 13.70
C ALA A 38 -13.79 -2.21 14.81
N ARG A 39 -13.70 -2.63 16.09
CA ARG A 39 -13.37 -1.70 17.18
C ARG A 39 -11.89 -1.29 17.21
N ARG A 40 -10.96 -2.07 16.64
CA ARG A 40 -9.56 -1.64 16.46
C ARG A 40 -9.49 -0.58 15.35
N GLU A 41 -10.18 -0.80 14.23
CA GLU A 41 -10.33 0.18 13.16
C GLU A 41 -10.92 1.51 13.65
N GLU A 42 -12.04 1.48 14.38
CA GLU A 42 -12.68 2.70 14.93
C GLU A 42 -11.71 3.53 15.81
N LEU A 43 -10.86 2.86 16.59
CA LEU A 43 -9.83 3.53 17.41
C LEU A 43 -8.68 4.11 16.56
N VAL A 44 -8.38 3.51 15.40
CA VAL A 44 -7.40 4.04 14.44
C VAL A 44 -7.97 5.22 13.67
N ASP A 45 -9.20 5.13 13.18
CA ASP A 45 -9.87 6.22 12.47
C ASP A 45 -10.01 7.46 13.37
N GLY A 46 -10.33 7.25 14.66
CA GLY A 46 -10.26 8.28 15.69
C GLY A 46 -8.84 8.82 15.92
N THR A 47 -7.81 7.98 15.86
CA THR A 47 -6.40 8.42 16.01
C THR A 47 -5.96 9.28 14.83
N ILE A 48 -6.38 8.95 13.60
CA ILE A 48 -6.18 9.79 12.40
C ILE A 48 -6.86 11.16 12.61
N ALA A 49 -8.11 11.18 13.09
CA ALA A 49 -8.79 12.43 13.41
C ALA A 49 -8.08 13.24 14.51
N ALA A 50 -7.55 12.57 15.55
CA ALA A 50 -6.84 13.23 16.64
C ALA A 50 -5.52 13.86 16.20
N ILE A 51 -4.74 13.19 15.35
CA ILE A 51 -3.50 13.75 14.78
C ILE A 51 -3.84 14.94 13.86
N ARG A 52 -4.91 14.89 13.06
CA ARG A 52 -5.39 16.06 12.28
C ARG A 52 -5.77 17.24 13.17
N ALA A 53 -6.36 16.98 14.35
CA ALA A 53 -6.83 18.03 15.27
C ALA A 53 -5.73 18.64 16.15
N ARG A 54 -4.67 17.87 16.49
CA ARG A 54 -3.62 18.28 17.45
C ARG A 54 -2.22 18.39 16.86
N GLY A 55 -1.99 17.91 15.64
CA GLY A 55 -0.68 17.81 15.00
C GLY A 55 0.09 16.54 15.37
N ARG A 56 1.20 16.32 14.67
CA ARG A 56 2.01 15.08 14.70
C ARG A 56 2.72 14.75 16.02
N GLU A 57 2.81 15.70 16.95
CA GLU A 57 3.54 15.49 18.22
C GLU A 57 2.69 14.79 19.29
N ILE A 58 1.41 14.50 18.98
CA ILE A 58 0.39 14.00 19.92
C ILE A 58 0.79 12.74 20.72
N GLY A 59 0.52 12.79 22.02
CA GLY A 59 0.76 11.72 22.99
C GLY A 59 -0.41 10.72 23.12
N MET A 60 -0.12 9.54 23.70
CA MET A 60 -1.11 8.47 23.90
C MET A 60 -2.29 8.89 24.80
N ASP A 61 -2.07 9.81 25.73
CA ASP A 61 -3.12 10.36 26.61
C ASP A 61 -4.03 11.35 25.87
N GLU A 62 -3.45 12.16 24.98
CA GLU A 62 -4.18 13.12 24.15
C GLU A 62 -5.01 12.41 23.08
N ILE A 63 -4.44 11.38 22.41
CA ILE A 63 -5.19 10.49 21.51
C ILE A 63 -6.39 9.90 22.25
N ALA A 64 -6.19 9.33 23.45
CA ALA A 64 -7.27 8.74 24.24
C ALA A 64 -8.36 9.77 24.58
N SER A 65 -7.96 10.97 25.00
CA SER A 65 -8.88 12.07 25.32
C SER A 65 -9.69 12.54 24.10
N GLU A 66 -9.05 12.70 22.94
CA GLU A 66 -9.69 13.21 21.72
C GLU A 66 -10.70 12.21 21.14
N ILE A 67 -10.39 10.90 21.20
CA ILE A 67 -11.31 9.83 20.75
C ILE A 67 -12.33 9.40 21.82
N GLY A 68 -12.36 10.07 22.98
CA GLY A 68 -13.35 9.83 24.03
C GLY A 68 -13.23 8.49 24.76
N VAL A 69 -12.01 7.94 24.92
CA VAL A 69 -11.78 6.68 25.64
C VAL A 69 -10.70 6.83 26.73
N SER A 70 -10.60 5.88 27.66
CA SER A 70 -9.46 5.85 28.58
C SER A 70 -8.22 5.23 27.91
N LYS A 71 -7.03 5.63 28.35
CA LYS A 71 -5.75 5.05 27.91
C LYS A 71 -5.73 3.51 28.01
N THR A 72 -6.38 2.96 29.04
CA THR A 72 -6.56 1.51 29.26
C THR A 72 -7.43 0.84 28.19
N VAL A 73 -8.32 1.56 27.51
CA VAL A 73 -9.05 1.05 26.34
C VAL A 73 -8.10 0.90 25.15
N LEU A 74 -7.23 1.88 24.86
CA LEU A 74 -6.25 1.76 23.77
C LEU A 74 -5.30 0.57 23.99
N TYR A 75 -4.71 0.44 25.19
CA TYR A 75 -3.82 -0.68 25.53
C TYR A 75 -4.49 -2.08 25.51
N ARG A 76 -5.80 -2.16 25.25
CA ARG A 76 -6.53 -3.43 25.04
C ARG A 76 -6.53 -3.88 23.56
N TYR A 77 -6.22 -2.99 22.62
CA TYR A 77 -6.18 -3.26 21.17
C TYR A 77 -4.81 -3.04 20.54
N PHE A 78 -3.92 -2.30 21.22
CA PHE A 78 -2.55 -2.00 20.78
C PHE A 78 -1.59 -2.28 21.94
N ALA A 79 -0.47 -2.95 21.68
CA ALA A 79 0.54 -3.26 22.69
C ALA A 79 1.23 -2.01 23.25
N ASP A 80 1.54 -1.04 22.36
CA ASP A 80 2.22 0.21 22.67
C ASP A 80 1.87 1.33 21.66
N LYS A 81 2.57 2.48 21.72
CA LYS A 81 2.42 3.57 20.72
C LYS A 81 2.91 3.15 19.33
N SER A 82 3.83 2.18 19.23
CA SER A 82 4.32 1.68 17.95
C SER A 82 3.24 0.88 17.24
N ASP A 83 2.60 -0.10 17.90
CA ASP A 83 1.48 -0.89 17.35
C ASP A 83 0.31 0.01 16.88
N LEU A 84 -0.05 1.03 17.68
CA LEU A 84 -1.05 2.03 17.28
C LEU A 84 -0.59 2.84 16.05
N THR A 85 0.69 3.20 15.96
CA THR A 85 1.26 3.90 14.79
C THR A 85 1.28 2.99 13.57
N THR A 86 1.60 1.71 13.72
CA THR A 86 1.59 0.71 12.65
C THR A 86 0.18 0.63 12.07
N ALA A 87 -0.82 0.48 12.94
CA ALA A 87 -2.22 0.44 12.55
C ALA A 87 -2.67 1.74 11.87
N THR A 88 -2.22 2.90 12.37
CA THR A 88 -2.52 4.22 11.82
C THR A 88 -1.94 4.40 10.42
N MET A 89 -0.71 3.95 10.17
CA MET A 89 -0.15 3.96 8.82
C MET A 89 -0.86 2.98 7.88
N MET A 90 -1.09 1.75 8.30
CA MET A 90 -1.81 0.76 7.48
C MET A 90 -3.18 1.31 7.05
N ARG A 91 -3.93 1.92 7.98
CA ARG A 91 -5.24 2.51 7.69
C ARG A 91 -5.16 3.73 6.79
N TYR A 92 -4.17 4.60 6.97
CA TYR A 92 -3.93 5.76 6.10
C TYR A 92 -3.58 5.34 4.67
N VAL A 93 -2.72 4.32 4.51
CA VAL A 93 -2.41 3.75 3.20
C VAL A 93 -3.65 3.12 2.58
N GLU A 94 -4.35 2.24 3.30
CA GLU A 94 -5.55 1.53 2.85
C GLU A 94 -6.68 2.48 2.38
N THR A 95 -6.95 3.54 3.14
CA THR A 95 -8.17 4.36 2.96
C THR A 95 -7.97 5.71 2.28
N ILE A 96 -6.73 6.22 2.19
CA ILE A 96 -6.44 7.56 1.66
C ILE A 96 -5.42 7.51 0.52
N LEU A 97 -4.25 6.90 0.73
CA LEU A 97 -3.19 6.91 -0.30
C LEU A 97 -3.49 5.93 -1.43
N SER A 98 -3.68 4.64 -1.13
CA SER A 98 -3.85 3.61 -2.14
C SER A 98 -5.04 3.87 -3.07
N PRO A 99 -6.25 4.29 -2.61
CA PRO A 99 -7.37 4.58 -3.49
C PRO A 99 -7.04 5.66 -4.55
N ARG A 100 -6.34 6.73 -4.16
CA ARG A 100 -5.93 7.82 -5.07
C ARG A 100 -4.87 7.36 -6.07
N ILE A 101 -3.92 6.53 -5.66
CA ILE A 101 -2.93 5.92 -6.57
C ILE A 101 -3.63 4.96 -7.55
N TYR A 102 -4.54 4.11 -7.08
CA TYR A 102 -5.33 3.21 -7.93
C TYR A 102 -6.19 3.98 -8.94
N GLU A 103 -6.84 5.08 -8.52
CA GLU A 103 -7.60 5.97 -9.40
C GLU A 103 -6.72 6.58 -10.49
N ALA A 104 -5.57 7.16 -10.11
CA ALA A 104 -4.63 7.79 -11.04
C ALA A 104 -4.07 6.82 -12.10
N ILE A 105 -3.73 5.58 -11.74
CA ILE A 105 -3.20 4.59 -12.69
C ILE A 105 -4.27 3.86 -13.52
N SER A 106 -5.56 3.99 -13.15
CA SER A 106 -6.67 3.32 -13.83
C SER A 106 -7.39 4.22 -14.85
N GLY A 107 -6.92 5.46 -15.03
CA GLY A 107 -7.46 6.39 -16.01
C GLY A 107 -7.13 5.99 -17.45
N ASP A 108 -8.07 6.25 -18.37
CA ASP A 108 -7.86 6.18 -19.81
C ASP A 108 -7.16 7.48 -20.27
N LEU A 109 -5.87 7.57 -19.94
CA LEU A 109 -4.97 8.72 -20.12
C LEU A 109 -3.78 8.35 -21.00
N ASP A 110 -3.10 9.34 -21.59
CA ASP A 110 -1.81 9.07 -22.23
C ASP A 110 -0.69 8.78 -21.21
N ASP A 111 0.43 8.19 -21.64
CA ASP A 111 1.48 7.74 -20.70
C ASP A 111 2.18 8.91 -19.97
N PHE A 112 2.13 10.14 -20.49
CA PHE A 112 2.62 11.34 -19.79
C PHE A 112 1.60 11.85 -18.77
N GLU A 113 0.33 11.96 -19.17
CA GLU A 113 -0.79 12.32 -18.27
C GLU A 113 -0.89 11.33 -17.09
N LEU A 114 -0.78 10.03 -17.37
CA LEU A 114 -0.73 8.96 -16.36
C LEU A 114 0.46 9.11 -15.40
N THR A 115 1.62 9.49 -15.93
CA THR A 115 2.84 9.77 -15.13
C THR A 115 2.62 10.98 -14.22
N GLN A 116 2.08 12.08 -14.75
CA GLN A 116 1.80 13.29 -13.98
C GLN A 116 0.72 13.03 -12.91
N ALA A 117 -0.41 12.42 -13.28
CA ALA A 117 -1.51 12.08 -12.36
C ALA A 117 -1.05 11.19 -11.20
N SER A 118 -0.19 10.20 -11.46
CA SER A 118 0.38 9.33 -10.42
C SER A 118 1.25 10.09 -9.41
N ILE A 119 2.03 11.08 -9.89
CA ILE A 119 2.88 11.94 -9.05
C ILE A 119 2.03 12.93 -8.25
N THR A 120 1.06 13.58 -8.90
CA THR A 120 0.05 14.45 -8.27
C THR A 120 -0.68 13.73 -7.14
N ALA A 121 -1.23 12.54 -7.40
CA ALA A 121 -1.97 11.76 -6.41
C ALA A 121 -1.14 11.43 -5.15
N TYR A 122 0.18 11.20 -5.30
CA TYR A 122 1.07 11.02 -4.16
C TYR A 122 1.36 12.34 -3.43
N VAL A 123 1.83 13.37 -4.15
CA VAL A 123 2.27 14.66 -3.57
C VAL A 123 1.12 15.40 -2.91
N GLU A 124 -0.04 15.49 -3.56
CA GLU A 124 -1.23 16.13 -3.00
C GLU A 124 -1.77 15.38 -1.79
N THR A 125 -1.62 14.05 -1.74
CA THR A 125 -1.99 13.28 -0.54
C THR A 125 -1.14 13.67 0.67
N VAL A 126 0.18 13.71 0.51
CA VAL A 126 1.09 14.18 1.58
C VAL A 126 0.87 15.67 1.91
N ALA A 127 0.53 16.49 0.92
CA ALA A 127 0.21 17.91 1.12
C ALA A 127 -1.12 18.11 1.88
N SER A 128 -2.10 17.22 1.68
CA SER A 128 -3.43 17.28 2.32
C SER A 128 -3.44 16.84 3.78
N ASP A 129 -2.57 15.90 4.16
CA ASP A 129 -2.48 15.32 5.51
C ASP A 129 -1.03 15.33 6.06
N PRO A 130 -0.37 16.51 6.13
CA PRO A 130 1.06 16.61 6.43
C PRO A 130 1.42 16.10 7.84
N ASP A 131 0.56 16.34 8.83
CA ASP A 131 0.77 15.87 10.19
C ASP A 131 0.55 14.35 10.34
N ILE A 132 -0.30 13.72 9.53
CA ILE A 132 -0.45 12.25 9.53
C ILE A 132 0.81 11.61 8.94
N TYR A 133 1.23 12.10 7.77
CA TYR A 133 2.44 11.63 7.10
C TYR A 133 3.68 11.80 8.00
N LEU A 134 3.87 12.98 8.59
CA LEU A 134 5.02 13.25 9.46
C LEU A 134 4.92 12.53 10.82
N TYR A 135 3.71 12.32 11.38
CA TYR A 135 3.51 11.47 12.57
C TYR A 135 4.05 10.05 12.30
N VAL A 136 3.64 9.43 11.20
CA VAL A 136 4.09 8.08 10.85
C VAL A 136 5.60 8.06 10.63
N MET A 137 6.13 8.96 9.80
CA MET A 137 7.54 8.93 9.42
C MET A 137 8.46 9.19 10.62
N ALA A 138 8.10 10.12 11.52
CA ALA A 138 8.86 10.37 12.75
C ALA A 138 8.82 9.20 13.75
N ASN A 139 7.72 8.45 13.78
CA ASN A 139 7.57 7.25 14.62
C ASN A 139 7.98 5.95 13.86
N GLY A 140 8.61 6.07 12.69
CA GLY A 140 8.93 5.00 11.74
C GLY A 140 10.04 3.99 12.15
N ALA A 141 10.21 3.73 13.45
CA ALA A 141 11.19 2.78 13.97
C ALA A 141 10.60 1.36 14.11
N GLY A 142 11.43 0.33 13.87
CA GLY A 142 11.00 -1.07 13.93
C GLY A 142 9.88 -1.38 12.95
N ALA A 143 8.83 -2.07 13.40
CA ALA A 143 7.71 -2.55 12.59
C ALA A 143 6.98 -1.47 11.76
N ASN A 144 7.03 -0.20 12.16
CA ASN A 144 6.48 0.90 11.36
C ASN A 144 7.23 1.09 10.04
N ARG A 145 8.54 0.81 10.03
CA ARG A 145 9.38 0.88 8.83
C ARG A 145 9.06 -0.24 7.84
N ASP A 146 8.73 -1.41 8.36
CA ASP A 146 8.35 -2.57 7.55
C ASP A 146 7.02 -2.33 6.83
N VAL A 147 6.02 -1.75 7.50
CA VAL A 147 4.74 -1.36 6.86
C VAL A 147 4.91 -0.29 5.77
N VAL A 148 5.80 0.69 5.98
CA VAL A 148 6.13 1.69 4.95
C VAL A 148 6.77 1.00 3.74
N ALA A 149 7.77 0.15 3.97
CA ALA A 149 8.47 -0.58 2.90
C ALA A 149 7.59 -1.61 2.16
N ASP A 150 6.64 -2.25 2.84
CA ASP A 150 5.67 -3.17 2.22
C ASP A 150 4.61 -2.42 1.40
N SER A 151 4.20 -1.22 1.85
CA SER A 151 3.31 -0.33 1.08
C SER A 151 4.00 0.19 -0.19
N GLU A 152 5.26 0.62 -0.06
CA GLU A 152 6.10 1.05 -1.19
C GLU A 152 6.39 -0.10 -2.16
N ARG A 153 6.62 -1.32 -1.65
CA ARG A 153 6.73 -2.53 -2.47
C ARG A 153 5.46 -2.79 -3.28
N MET A 154 4.28 -2.75 -2.66
CA MET A 154 3.01 -2.98 -3.36
C MET A 154 2.80 -1.97 -4.50
N ILE A 155 3.09 -0.69 -4.27
CA ILE A 155 3.00 0.36 -5.30
C ILE A 155 4.06 0.16 -6.40
N ALA A 156 5.28 -0.24 -6.05
CA ALA A 156 6.35 -0.50 -7.02
C ALA A 156 6.09 -1.77 -7.88
N GLU A 157 5.53 -2.84 -7.30
CA GLU A 157 5.14 -4.06 -8.03
C GLU A 157 3.98 -3.79 -9.01
N LEU A 158 3.02 -2.98 -8.59
CA LEU A 158 1.92 -2.48 -9.41
C LEU A 158 2.42 -1.62 -10.58
N LEU A 159 3.25 -0.60 -10.30
CA LEU A 159 3.88 0.25 -11.33
C LEU A 159 4.77 -0.56 -12.29
N SER A 160 5.55 -1.53 -11.78
CA SER A 160 6.34 -2.45 -12.60
C SER A 160 5.47 -3.31 -13.53
N THR A 161 4.27 -3.67 -13.09
CA THR A 161 3.31 -4.43 -13.90
C THR A 161 2.76 -3.58 -15.04
N VAL A 162 2.34 -2.33 -14.76
CA VAL A 162 1.85 -1.36 -15.76
C VAL A 162 2.95 -1.04 -16.78
N LEU A 163 4.11 -0.56 -16.31
CA LEU A 163 5.26 -0.20 -17.15
C LEU A 163 5.75 -1.40 -17.97
N GLY A 164 5.81 -2.58 -17.36
CA GLY A 164 6.20 -3.81 -18.03
C GLY A 164 5.25 -4.21 -19.15
N ASN A 165 3.93 -4.05 -18.96
CA ASN A 165 2.93 -4.35 -20.00
C ASN A 165 3.03 -3.39 -21.18
N ARG A 166 3.03 -2.08 -20.93
CA ARG A 166 3.19 -1.03 -21.97
C ARG A 166 4.45 -1.25 -22.82
N LEU A 167 5.58 -1.56 -22.18
CA LEU A 167 6.83 -1.86 -22.90
C LEU A 167 6.73 -3.12 -23.76
N ARG A 168 6.06 -4.19 -23.29
CA ARG A 168 5.84 -5.42 -24.07
C ARG A 168 4.88 -5.20 -25.25
N GLU A 169 3.85 -4.38 -25.08
CA GLU A 169 2.92 -3.97 -26.14
C GLU A 169 3.63 -3.19 -27.26
N MET A 170 4.71 -2.47 -26.93
CA MET A 170 5.59 -1.77 -27.87
C MET A 170 6.81 -2.61 -28.34
N GLU A 171 6.82 -3.93 -28.11
CA GLU A 171 7.94 -4.84 -28.44
C GLU A 171 9.31 -4.44 -27.84
N MET A 172 9.31 -3.74 -26.70
CA MET A 172 10.51 -3.25 -26.00
C MET A 172 10.99 -4.20 -24.88
N ASP A 173 12.26 -4.06 -24.49
CA ASP A 173 12.83 -4.75 -23.33
C ASP A 173 12.21 -4.23 -22.02
N SER A 174 11.38 -5.07 -21.39
CA SER A 174 10.73 -4.79 -20.11
C SER A 174 11.51 -5.32 -18.90
N GLY A 175 12.70 -5.91 -19.08
CA GLY A 175 13.46 -6.57 -18.02
C GLY A 175 13.89 -5.67 -16.86
N GLY A 176 13.95 -4.35 -17.09
CA GLY A 176 14.22 -3.35 -16.05
C GLY A 176 12.99 -2.83 -15.29
N SER A 177 11.76 -3.24 -15.61
CA SER A 177 10.53 -2.61 -15.09
C SER A 177 10.47 -2.56 -13.56
N LEU A 178 10.93 -3.61 -12.88
CA LEU A 178 10.91 -3.70 -11.42
C LEU A 178 11.90 -2.73 -10.75
N PRO A 179 13.23 -2.75 -11.02
CA PRO A 179 14.14 -1.77 -10.45
C PRO A 179 13.85 -0.33 -10.89
N TRP A 180 13.29 -0.09 -12.07
CA TRP A 180 12.83 1.25 -12.47
C TRP A 180 11.65 1.71 -11.60
N ALA A 181 10.63 0.88 -11.40
CA ALA A 181 9.48 1.22 -10.56
C ALA A 181 9.87 1.50 -9.09
N PHE A 182 10.75 0.67 -8.50
CA PHE A 182 11.29 0.94 -7.16
C PHE A 182 12.08 2.27 -7.10
N GLY A 183 12.87 2.58 -8.13
CA GLY A 183 13.61 3.84 -8.22
C GLY A 183 12.69 5.07 -8.31
N ILE A 184 11.61 4.97 -9.09
CA ILE A 184 10.59 6.03 -9.23
C ILE A 184 9.85 6.25 -7.90
N VAL A 185 9.30 5.18 -7.31
CA VAL A 185 8.54 5.26 -6.04
C VAL A 185 9.40 5.82 -4.90
N GLY A 186 10.62 5.28 -4.71
CA GLY A 186 11.54 5.75 -3.68
C GLY A 186 12.03 7.19 -3.91
N GLY A 187 12.25 7.60 -5.18
CA GLY A 187 12.64 8.96 -5.53
C GLY A 187 11.57 9.99 -5.22
N ILE A 188 10.31 9.71 -5.62
CA ILE A 188 9.15 10.56 -5.33
C ILE A 188 8.90 10.64 -3.81
N GLN A 189 8.94 9.51 -3.11
CA GLN A 189 8.73 9.41 -1.66
C GLN A 189 9.75 10.27 -0.90
N LEU A 190 11.04 10.14 -1.23
CA LEU A 190 12.12 10.87 -0.55
C LEU A 190 12.09 12.37 -0.85
N ALA A 191 11.81 12.75 -2.10
CA ALA A 191 11.67 14.16 -2.49
C ALA A 191 10.46 14.82 -1.80
N THR A 192 9.33 14.12 -1.70
CA THR A 192 8.13 14.61 -1.02
C THR A 192 8.36 14.70 0.50
N HIS A 193 9.08 13.75 1.10
CA HIS A 193 9.47 13.79 2.52
C HIS A 193 10.33 15.02 2.86
N TRP A 194 11.33 15.30 2.02
CA TRP A 194 12.14 16.50 2.13
C TRP A 194 11.28 17.77 1.95
N TRP A 195 10.46 17.82 0.90
CA TRP A 195 9.66 18.99 0.57
C TRP A 195 8.65 19.33 1.67
N ILE A 196 7.87 18.37 2.18
CA ILE A 196 6.84 18.67 3.19
C ILE A 196 7.43 19.20 4.51
N SER A 197 8.70 18.84 4.78
CA SER A 197 9.47 19.29 5.94
C SER A 197 10.12 20.68 5.75
N ASN A 198 10.43 21.08 4.50
CA ASN A 198 11.17 22.31 4.19
C ASN A 198 10.32 23.41 3.54
N LYS A 199 9.22 23.04 2.85
CA LYS A 199 8.28 23.91 2.11
C LYS A 199 8.95 24.95 1.21
N SER A 200 9.98 24.50 0.49
CA SER A 200 10.86 25.28 -0.38
C SER A 200 10.23 25.77 -1.70
N MET A 201 9.08 25.22 -2.08
CA MET A 201 8.31 25.51 -3.30
C MET A 201 6.85 25.09 -3.11
N SER A 202 5.96 25.37 -4.09
CA SER A 202 4.58 24.85 -4.07
C SER A 202 4.55 23.34 -4.33
N ALA A 203 3.40 22.69 -4.05
CA ALA A 203 3.18 21.29 -4.40
C ALA A 203 3.20 21.09 -5.93
N GLU A 204 2.56 22.01 -6.66
CA GLU A 204 2.56 22.11 -8.13
C GLU A 204 3.98 22.11 -8.71
N SER A 205 4.88 22.99 -8.24
CA SER A 205 6.27 23.00 -8.73
C SER A 205 7.05 21.72 -8.38
N LEU A 206 6.76 21.07 -7.24
CA LEU A 206 7.35 19.77 -6.94
C LEU A 206 6.85 18.69 -7.93
N ILE A 207 5.55 18.67 -8.21
CA ILE A 207 4.93 17.76 -9.19
C ILE A 207 5.56 17.96 -10.56
N ASP A 208 5.71 19.20 -11.03
CA ASP A 208 6.33 19.51 -12.33
C ASP A 208 7.76 19.00 -12.42
N TYR A 209 8.60 19.28 -11.41
CA TYR A 209 10.00 18.82 -11.42
C TYR A 209 10.12 17.29 -11.31
N LEU A 210 9.27 16.63 -10.52
CA LEU A 210 9.24 15.17 -10.42
C LEU A 210 8.69 14.50 -11.69
N THR A 211 7.71 15.12 -12.34
CA THR A 211 7.15 14.65 -13.63
C THR A 211 8.17 14.80 -14.74
N MET A 212 8.84 15.96 -14.84
CA MET A 212 9.93 16.19 -15.78
C MET A 212 11.07 15.17 -15.61
N MET A 213 11.47 14.87 -14.36
CA MET A 213 12.51 13.89 -14.05
C MET A 213 12.07 12.46 -14.43
N THR A 214 10.87 12.04 -14.01
CA THR A 214 10.33 10.69 -14.25
C THR A 214 10.10 10.45 -15.74
N TRP A 215 9.48 11.40 -16.44
CA TRP A 215 9.22 11.32 -17.88
C TRP A 215 10.51 11.40 -18.72
N GLY A 216 11.50 12.19 -18.30
CA GLY A 216 12.85 12.16 -18.89
C GLY A 216 13.51 10.78 -18.79
N GLY A 217 13.29 10.08 -17.67
CA GLY A 217 13.69 8.67 -17.51
C GLY A 217 12.95 7.74 -18.48
N ILE A 218 11.61 7.80 -18.50
CA ILE A 218 10.75 6.94 -19.34
C ILE A 218 11.07 7.12 -20.84
N THR A 219 11.14 8.37 -21.32
CA THR A 219 11.50 8.67 -22.72
C THR A 219 12.94 8.25 -23.06
N GLY A 220 13.89 8.39 -22.13
CA GLY A 220 15.25 7.87 -22.28
C GLY A 220 15.31 6.34 -22.42
N ILE A 221 14.48 5.62 -21.65
CA ILE A 221 14.31 4.16 -21.73
C ILE A 221 13.66 3.78 -23.08
N ALA A 222 12.59 4.46 -23.48
CA ALA A 222 11.87 4.19 -24.73
C ALA A 222 12.73 4.42 -25.97
N ALA A 223 13.55 5.48 -26.00
CA ALA A 223 14.47 5.78 -27.10
C ALA A 223 15.49 4.65 -27.38
N VAL A 224 15.80 3.83 -26.37
CA VAL A 224 16.69 2.67 -26.48
C VAL A 224 15.94 1.32 -26.49
N ASN A 225 14.62 1.34 -26.72
CA ASN A 225 13.73 0.16 -26.70
C ASN A 225 13.88 -0.64 -25.39
N GLY A 226 14.09 0.06 -24.27
CA GLY A 226 14.40 -0.53 -22.95
C GLY A 226 15.82 -1.09 -22.79
N SER A 227 16.57 -1.32 -23.87
CA SER A 227 17.79 -2.13 -23.87
C SER A 227 19.01 -1.40 -23.25
N PRO A 228 19.58 -1.92 -22.14
CA PRO A 228 20.82 -1.39 -21.57
C PRO A 228 22.04 -1.57 -22.49
N ALA A 229 21.98 -2.49 -23.46
CA ALA A 229 23.03 -2.68 -24.45
C ALA A 229 23.00 -1.54 -25.50
N LYS A 230 21.81 -1.22 -26.04
CA LYS A 230 21.61 -0.09 -26.96
C LYS A 230 21.97 1.24 -26.29
N PHE A 231 21.58 1.43 -25.02
CA PHE A 231 21.96 2.60 -24.22
C PHE A 231 23.48 2.81 -24.19
N LYS A 232 24.26 1.82 -23.74
CA LYS A 232 25.72 1.91 -23.64
C LYS A 232 26.46 2.01 -24.98
N SER A 233 25.77 1.85 -26.11
CA SER A 233 26.38 1.89 -27.46
C SER A 233 26.34 3.27 -28.12
N VAL A 234 25.68 4.27 -27.52
CA VAL A 234 25.55 5.62 -28.07
C VAL A 234 26.17 6.68 -27.14
N PRO A 235 26.64 7.82 -27.68
CA PRO A 235 27.05 8.96 -26.85
C PRO A 235 25.88 9.55 -26.04
N HIS A 236 26.17 10.05 -24.84
CA HIS A 236 25.19 10.72 -23.95
C HIS A 236 25.57 12.19 -23.69
N PRO A 237 25.47 13.10 -24.68
CA PRO A 237 25.69 14.52 -24.46
C PRO A 237 24.54 15.12 -23.63
N LEU A 238 24.85 15.94 -22.62
CA LEU A 238 23.85 16.58 -21.75
C LEU A 238 22.93 17.57 -22.49
N VAL A 239 23.43 18.14 -23.59
CA VAL A 239 22.69 19.01 -24.50
C VAL A 239 23.05 18.53 -25.90
N LYS A 240 22.06 18.34 -26.79
CA LYS A 240 22.36 18.13 -28.21
C LYS A 240 23.14 19.36 -28.73
N PRO A 241 24.18 19.19 -29.56
CA PRO A 241 24.68 20.30 -30.36
C PRO A 241 23.53 20.99 -31.10
N ALA A 242 23.61 22.30 -31.28
CA ALA A 242 22.68 22.98 -32.18
C ALA A 242 22.81 22.38 -33.59
N GLU A 243 21.68 22.26 -34.29
CA GLU A 243 21.67 21.95 -35.71
C GLU A 243 21.90 23.28 -36.44
N ASP A 244 23.12 23.46 -36.98
CA ASP A 244 23.57 24.63 -37.77
C ASP A 244 22.98 24.65 -39.20
#